data_AF-A0A542DMV0-F1
#
_entry.id   AF-A0A542DMV0-F1
#
_cell.length_a   1.000
_cell.length_b   1.000
_cell.length_c   1.000
_cell.angle_alpha   90.00
_cell.angle_beta   90.00
_cell.angle_gamma   90.00
#
_symmetry.space_group_name_H-M   'P 1'
#
loop_
_entity.id
_entity.type
_entity.pdbx_description
1 polymer ?
#
loop_
_entity_poly.entity_id
_entity_poly.type
_entity_poly.pdbx_seq_one_letter_code
_entity_poly.pdbx_strand_id
1 'polypeptide(L)'
;MPVFATLFGLTAMRTEGEAMMLRLDSGTDIDNDIWRGAANRLESLHKGLGLRHRDLRNRLGPELRRIWHITENDTLEQLRAKVVLRLEAVLERFTEPTFPLVVAACYNVGLEPPMSEKMLGERLRELHRHEGEGFSKRQAERLRQRFCDELVVSLGHTQPVLPPEIVRARVIREQRTDQLCRAIRELSGPADLEELVLRHFLLAEVHVPRSVTSGPAIAHTATQGDWLCVFTSAPRLARYRHATGVPWGGQHWTRPGAQVLREAARRGPHVGVLINPNPRRENPSPPPLPLVPALVHKVAARL
;
A
#
# COMPACT_ATOMS: atom_id res chain seq x y z
N MET A 1 -15.27 39.95 11.08
CA MET A 1 -16.44 39.77 10.19
C MET A 1 -16.21 40.59 8.92
N PRO A 2 -16.76 40.21 7.75
CA PRO A 2 -17.51 38.97 7.44
C PRO A 2 -16.54 37.78 7.21
N VAL A 3 -16.87 36.51 6.91
CA VAL A 3 -18.14 35.75 6.68
C VAL A 3 -18.62 35.65 5.21
N PHE A 4 -19.28 34.53 4.84
CA PHE A 4 -19.83 34.10 3.53
C PHE A 4 -18.81 33.94 2.37
N ALA A 5 -18.42 32.78 1.82
CA ALA A 5 -18.83 31.35 1.82
C ALA A 5 -19.51 30.83 0.53
N THR A 6 -18.88 29.78 -0.03
CA THR A 6 -19.45 28.66 -0.84
C THR A 6 -19.62 28.81 -2.37
N LEU A 7 -19.61 27.63 -3.04
CA LEU A 7 -20.17 27.29 -4.37
C LEU A 7 -19.37 27.52 -5.67
N PHE A 8 -18.16 26.94 -5.82
CA PHE A 8 -17.58 26.68 -7.16
C PHE A 8 -16.79 25.37 -7.36
N GLY A 9 -16.84 24.42 -6.41
CA GLY A 9 -16.00 23.20 -6.45
C GLY A 9 -16.61 21.94 -7.07
N LEU A 10 -17.92 21.89 -7.35
CA LEU A 10 -18.63 20.66 -7.77
C LEU A 10 -19.16 20.67 -9.21
N THR A 11 -19.28 21.85 -9.83
CA THR A 11 -19.76 21.97 -11.22
C THR A 11 -18.63 21.70 -12.22
N ALA A 12 -17.40 22.10 -11.90
CA ALA A 12 -16.24 21.99 -12.80
C ALA A 12 -15.83 20.55 -13.14
N MET A 13 -15.86 19.62 -12.16
CA MET A 13 -15.56 18.21 -12.41
C MET A 13 -16.62 17.52 -13.27
N ARG A 14 -17.88 18.00 -13.27
CA ARG A 14 -18.93 17.48 -14.15
C ARG A 14 -18.67 17.90 -15.60
N THR A 15 -18.26 19.16 -15.80
CA THR A 15 -17.93 19.68 -17.13
C THR A 15 -16.66 19.09 -17.74
N GLU A 16 -15.68 18.60 -16.97
CA GLU A 16 -14.52 17.90 -17.56
C GLU A 16 -14.88 16.48 -18.03
N GLY A 17 -15.75 15.76 -17.30
CA GLY A 17 -16.32 14.50 -17.78
C GLY A 17 -17.16 14.68 -19.05
N GLU A 18 -18.01 15.71 -19.08
CA GLU A 18 -18.84 16.05 -20.26
C GLU A 18 -17.99 16.58 -21.44
N ALA A 19 -16.95 17.37 -21.19
CA ALA A 19 -16.02 17.82 -22.23
C ALA A 19 -15.10 16.69 -22.75
N MET A 20 -14.85 15.64 -21.95
CA MET A 20 -14.15 14.45 -22.41
C MET A 20 -15.06 13.52 -23.22
N MET A 21 -16.34 13.39 -22.87
CA MET A 21 -17.36 12.75 -23.73
C MET A 21 -17.41 13.42 -25.12
N LEU A 22 -17.46 14.75 -25.17
CA LEU A 22 -17.43 15.53 -26.43
C LEU A 22 -16.14 15.38 -27.24
N ARG A 23 -15.03 14.91 -26.67
CA ARG A 23 -13.81 14.57 -27.41
C ARG A 23 -13.86 13.14 -27.98
N LEU A 24 -14.66 12.26 -27.39
CA LEU A 24 -14.81 10.85 -27.78
C LEU A 24 -15.88 10.60 -28.85
N ASP A 25 -16.75 11.57 -29.12
CA ASP A 25 -17.66 11.59 -30.29
C ASP A 25 -16.90 11.65 -31.65
N SER A 26 -15.57 11.70 -31.65
CA SER A 26 -14.72 11.53 -32.84
C SER A 26 -14.06 10.13 -32.96
N GLY A 27 -14.24 9.27 -31.95
CA GLY A 27 -13.83 7.86 -31.99
C GLY A 27 -14.90 6.95 -32.62
N THR A 28 -14.52 5.74 -33.02
CA THR A 28 -15.50 4.77 -33.56
C THR A 28 -16.39 4.24 -32.43
N ASP A 29 -17.65 3.89 -32.73
CA ASP A 29 -18.59 3.33 -31.73
C ASP A 29 -18.00 2.16 -30.92
N ILE A 30 -17.13 1.37 -31.56
CA ILE A 30 -16.43 0.23 -30.96
C ILE A 30 -15.50 0.68 -29.82
N ASP A 31 -14.82 1.81 -29.96
CA ASP A 31 -13.93 2.35 -28.91
C ASP A 31 -14.73 2.88 -27.72
N ASN A 32 -15.90 3.49 -27.98
CA ASN A 32 -16.83 3.95 -26.94
C ASN A 32 -17.44 2.78 -26.14
N ASP A 33 -17.74 1.65 -26.77
CA ASP A 33 -18.19 0.43 -26.07
C ASP A 33 -17.08 -0.22 -25.23
N ILE A 34 -15.85 -0.29 -25.76
CA ILE A 34 -14.68 -0.77 -25.02
C ILE A 34 -14.43 0.11 -23.78
N TRP A 35 -14.49 1.43 -23.92
CA TRP A 35 -14.31 2.35 -22.80
C TRP A 35 -15.41 2.20 -21.74
N ARG A 36 -16.69 2.17 -22.15
CA ARG A 36 -17.83 1.98 -21.23
C ARG A 36 -17.74 0.65 -20.50
N GLY A 37 -17.37 -0.42 -21.20
CA GLY A 37 -17.12 -1.74 -20.61
C GLY A 37 -16.03 -1.68 -19.53
N ALA A 38 -14.89 -1.06 -19.84
CA ALA A 38 -13.76 -0.95 -18.92
C ALA A 38 -14.06 -0.10 -17.67
N ALA A 39 -14.75 1.04 -17.83
CA ALA A 39 -15.16 1.91 -16.72
C ALA A 39 -16.09 1.17 -15.74
N ASN A 40 -17.12 0.47 -16.24
CA ASN A 40 -18.03 -0.35 -15.44
C ASN A 40 -17.28 -1.44 -14.64
N ARG A 41 -16.20 -2.01 -15.20
CA ARG A 41 -15.37 -3.02 -14.51
C ARG A 41 -14.54 -2.39 -13.39
N LEU A 42 -13.97 -1.19 -13.59
CA LEU A 42 -13.25 -0.44 -12.56
C LEU A 42 -14.12 -0.14 -11.33
N GLU A 43 -15.35 0.34 -11.54
CA GLU A 43 -16.30 0.60 -10.44
C GLU A 43 -16.62 -0.66 -9.62
N SER A 44 -16.50 -1.85 -10.22
CA SER A 44 -16.71 -3.12 -9.53
C SER A 44 -15.46 -3.66 -8.84
N LEU A 45 -14.27 -3.16 -9.17
CA LEU A 45 -12.98 -3.78 -8.84
C LEU A 45 -12.69 -3.83 -7.32
N HIS A 46 -13.16 -2.82 -6.58
CA HIS A 46 -13.00 -2.73 -5.12
C HIS A 46 -13.95 -3.66 -4.32
N LYS A 47 -14.99 -4.21 -4.96
CA LYS A 47 -16.05 -5.00 -4.30
C LYS A 47 -15.53 -6.37 -3.82
N GLY A 48 -16.10 -6.89 -2.72
CA GLY A 48 -15.70 -8.18 -2.15
C GLY A 48 -14.22 -8.21 -1.71
N LEU A 49 -13.45 -9.21 -2.16
CA LEU A 49 -12.01 -9.35 -1.87
C LEU A 49 -11.09 -8.39 -2.64
N GLY A 50 -11.61 -7.49 -3.48
CA GLY A 50 -10.78 -6.60 -4.29
C GLY A 50 -9.85 -7.36 -5.23
N LEU A 51 -8.59 -6.92 -5.35
CA LEU A 51 -7.55 -7.57 -6.16
C LEU A 51 -7.14 -8.96 -5.64
N ARG A 52 -7.49 -9.33 -4.40
CA ARG A 52 -7.21 -10.66 -3.85
C ARG A 52 -8.27 -11.71 -4.22
N HIS A 53 -9.28 -11.34 -5.03
CA HIS A 53 -10.20 -12.30 -5.64
C HIS A 53 -9.43 -13.37 -6.44
N ARG A 54 -9.88 -14.64 -6.39
CA ARG A 54 -9.28 -15.73 -7.18
C ARG A 54 -9.56 -15.53 -8.67
N ASP A 55 -10.82 -15.25 -8.99
CA ASP A 55 -11.24 -14.85 -10.33
C ASP A 55 -11.10 -13.34 -10.52
N LEU A 56 -9.87 -12.83 -10.51
CA LEU A 56 -9.62 -11.42 -10.85
C LEU A 56 -9.67 -11.20 -12.38
N ARG A 57 -9.26 -12.21 -13.16
CA ARG A 57 -9.21 -12.15 -14.64
C ARG A 57 -10.58 -11.86 -15.25
N ASN A 58 -11.63 -12.59 -14.88
CA ASN A 58 -12.96 -12.32 -15.43
C ASN A 58 -13.55 -11.02 -14.88
N ARG A 59 -13.23 -10.66 -13.63
CA ARG A 59 -13.70 -9.39 -13.01
C ARG A 59 -13.13 -8.13 -13.66
N LEU A 60 -11.97 -8.20 -14.30
CA LEU A 60 -11.49 -7.11 -15.14
C LEU A 60 -12.27 -7.00 -16.47
N GLY A 61 -12.82 -8.11 -16.99
CA GLY A 61 -13.43 -8.14 -18.33
C GLY A 61 -12.39 -8.12 -19.45
N PRO A 62 -12.77 -8.41 -20.71
CA PRO A 62 -11.83 -8.33 -21.84
C PRO A 62 -11.41 -6.89 -22.17
N GLU A 63 -12.28 -5.89 -21.95
CA GLU A 63 -12.07 -4.49 -22.33
C GLU A 63 -10.93 -3.85 -21.51
N LEU A 64 -11.04 -3.92 -20.18
CA LEU A 64 -10.01 -3.38 -19.29
C LEU A 64 -8.69 -4.15 -19.39
N ARG A 65 -8.75 -5.47 -19.66
CA ARG A 65 -7.55 -6.28 -19.93
C ARG A 65 -6.85 -5.83 -21.21
N ARG A 66 -7.59 -5.53 -22.28
CA ARG A 66 -7.06 -4.95 -23.52
C ARG A 66 -6.39 -3.60 -23.25
N ILE A 67 -7.09 -2.68 -22.58
CA ILE A 67 -6.57 -1.33 -22.26
C ILE A 67 -5.30 -1.39 -21.40
N TRP A 68 -5.23 -2.30 -20.42
CA TRP A 68 -4.07 -2.41 -19.52
C TRP A 68 -2.95 -3.34 -20.00
N HIS A 69 -3.06 -3.92 -21.20
CA HIS A 69 -2.09 -4.88 -21.78
C HIS A 69 -1.93 -6.15 -20.92
N ILE A 70 -3.06 -6.71 -20.49
CA ILE A 70 -3.16 -7.97 -19.74
C ILE A 70 -3.54 -9.09 -20.72
N THR A 71 -2.61 -10.00 -20.93
CA THR A 71 -2.68 -11.12 -21.88
C THR A 71 -3.25 -12.38 -21.22
N GLU A 72 -3.61 -13.40 -22.00
CA GLU A 72 -4.00 -14.72 -21.44
C GLU A 72 -2.83 -15.46 -20.77
N ASN A 73 -1.58 -15.14 -21.16
CA ASN A 73 -0.37 -15.74 -20.59
C ASN A 73 0.04 -15.17 -19.22
N ASP A 74 -0.55 -14.05 -18.77
CA ASP A 74 -0.25 -13.47 -17.46
C ASP A 74 -0.73 -14.39 -16.32
N THR A 75 0.15 -14.78 -15.40
CA THR A 75 -0.25 -15.46 -14.16
C THR A 75 -1.12 -14.55 -13.29
N LEU A 76 -1.80 -15.13 -12.29
CA LEU A 76 -2.62 -14.34 -11.36
C LEU A 76 -1.79 -13.33 -10.56
N GLU A 77 -0.52 -13.62 -10.23
CA GLU A 77 0.39 -12.64 -9.64
C GLU A 77 0.79 -11.54 -10.61
N GLN A 78 1.13 -11.86 -11.86
CA GLN A 78 1.49 -10.88 -12.89
C GLN A 78 0.31 -9.94 -13.19
N LEU A 79 -0.89 -10.48 -13.31
CA LEU A 79 -2.12 -9.73 -13.50
C LEU A 79 -2.38 -8.79 -12.30
N ARG A 80 -2.27 -9.28 -11.06
CA ARG A 80 -2.36 -8.43 -9.86
C ARG A 80 -1.30 -7.33 -9.85
N ALA A 81 -0.05 -7.66 -10.15
CA ALA A 81 1.07 -6.72 -10.22
C ALA A 81 0.81 -5.61 -11.25
N LYS A 82 0.37 -5.97 -12.47
CA LYS A 82 -0.03 -4.98 -13.49
C LYS A 82 -1.13 -4.05 -12.99
N VAL A 83 -2.19 -4.59 -12.39
CA VAL A 83 -3.30 -3.77 -11.85
C VAL A 83 -2.82 -2.84 -10.74
N VAL A 84 -2.03 -3.33 -9.78
CA VAL A 84 -1.51 -2.46 -8.70
C VAL A 84 -0.62 -1.35 -9.24
N LEU A 85 0.25 -1.64 -10.22
CA LEU A 85 1.08 -0.60 -10.86
C LEU A 85 0.24 0.49 -11.55
N ARG A 86 -0.94 0.15 -12.12
CA ARG A 86 -1.90 1.14 -12.63
C ARG A 86 -2.52 1.98 -11.51
N LEU A 87 -2.92 1.34 -10.40
CA LEU A 87 -3.46 2.06 -9.24
C LEU A 87 -2.42 3.00 -8.61
N GLU A 88 -1.15 2.57 -8.53
CA GLU A 88 -0.04 3.35 -7.99
C GLU A 88 0.26 4.57 -8.89
N ALA A 89 0.31 4.42 -10.21
CA ALA A 89 0.51 5.53 -11.15
C ALA A 89 -0.62 6.58 -11.13
N VAL A 90 -1.86 6.20 -10.83
CA VAL A 90 -2.95 7.17 -10.59
C VAL A 90 -2.86 7.78 -9.19
N LEU A 91 -2.44 7.00 -8.19
CA LEU A 91 -2.27 7.46 -6.81
C LEU A 91 -1.17 8.53 -6.67
N GLU A 92 -0.15 8.52 -7.52
CA GLU A 92 0.90 9.56 -7.59
C GLU A 92 0.36 10.96 -7.90
N ARG A 93 -0.87 11.09 -8.44
CA ARG A 93 -1.56 12.38 -8.64
C ARG A 93 -2.08 13.02 -7.35
N PHE A 94 -2.15 12.25 -6.26
CA PHE A 94 -2.75 12.67 -4.99
C PHE A 94 -1.68 13.02 -3.97
N THR A 95 -1.78 14.22 -3.40
CA THR A 95 -0.85 14.69 -2.35
C THR A 95 -1.35 14.36 -0.93
N GLU A 96 -2.64 14.08 -0.74
CA GLU A 96 -3.18 13.83 0.58
C GLU A 96 -2.84 12.41 1.09
N PRO A 97 -2.23 12.26 2.29
CA PRO A 97 -1.75 10.96 2.80
C PRO A 97 -2.87 9.95 3.09
N THR A 98 -4.13 10.38 3.03
CA THR A 98 -5.33 9.56 3.22
C THR A 98 -5.67 8.72 2.00
N PHE A 99 -5.31 9.13 0.78
CA PHE A 99 -5.61 8.36 -0.44
C PHE A 99 -4.92 6.98 -0.46
N PRO A 100 -3.61 6.85 -0.18
CA PRO A 100 -2.96 5.54 -0.13
C PRO A 100 -3.62 4.55 0.85
N LEU A 101 -4.11 5.06 1.99
CA LEU A 101 -4.83 4.27 2.99
C LEU A 101 -6.19 3.78 2.46
N VAL A 102 -6.98 4.67 1.86
CA VAL A 102 -8.28 4.33 1.25
C VAL A 102 -8.11 3.36 0.09
N VAL A 103 -7.17 3.61 -0.83
CA VAL A 103 -6.95 2.75 -2.00
C VAL A 103 -6.48 1.37 -1.58
N ALA A 104 -5.53 1.28 -0.63
CA ALA A 104 -5.09 -0.01 -0.10
C ALA A 104 -6.22 -0.80 0.58
N ALA A 105 -7.09 -0.14 1.36
CA ALA A 105 -8.23 -0.78 2.01
C ALA A 105 -9.37 -1.14 1.04
N CYS A 106 -9.72 -0.27 0.10
CA CYS A 106 -10.80 -0.50 -0.86
C CYS A 106 -10.44 -1.59 -1.87
N TYR A 107 -9.31 -1.45 -2.57
CA TYR A 107 -8.90 -2.38 -3.62
C TYR A 107 -8.19 -3.62 -3.10
N ASN A 108 -7.89 -3.70 -1.79
CA ASN A 108 -7.17 -4.81 -1.16
C ASN A 108 -5.75 -5.00 -1.71
N VAL A 109 -5.02 -3.89 -1.86
CA VAL A 109 -3.65 -3.87 -2.38
C VAL A 109 -2.67 -4.51 -1.38
N GLY A 110 -2.94 -4.40 -0.08
CA GLY A 110 -2.11 -5.00 0.96
C GLY A 110 -2.04 -6.54 0.88
N LEU A 111 -0.95 -7.08 1.42
CA LEU A 111 -0.75 -8.53 1.60
C LEU A 111 -1.07 -9.01 3.01
N GLU A 112 -1.05 -8.08 3.99
CA GLU A 112 -1.14 -8.36 5.42
C GLU A 112 -2.40 -9.15 5.80
N PRO A 113 -2.29 -10.41 6.29
CA PRO A 113 -3.41 -11.08 6.93
C PRO A 113 -3.73 -10.40 8.28
N PRO A 114 -4.99 -10.38 8.74
CA PRO A 114 -6.19 -10.87 8.04
C PRO A 114 -6.76 -9.87 7.01
N MET A 115 -6.16 -8.69 6.83
CA MET A 115 -6.69 -7.63 5.96
C MET A 115 -6.85 -8.08 4.50
N SER A 116 -5.91 -8.88 4.00
CA SER A 116 -5.93 -9.47 2.66
C SER A 116 -7.07 -10.49 2.44
N GLU A 117 -7.57 -11.11 3.50
CA GLU A 117 -8.63 -12.13 3.50
C GLU A 117 -10.03 -11.52 3.77
N LYS A 118 -10.08 -10.33 4.37
CA LYS A 118 -11.31 -9.61 4.73
C LYS A 118 -12.10 -9.11 3.53
N MET A 119 -13.43 -9.06 3.65
CA MET A 119 -14.32 -8.38 2.69
C MET A 119 -14.25 -6.86 2.82
N LEU A 120 -14.60 -6.12 1.75
CA LEU A 120 -14.59 -4.64 1.72
C LEU A 120 -15.18 -3.97 2.97
N GLY A 121 -16.36 -4.41 3.42
CA GLY A 121 -17.02 -3.84 4.60
C GLY A 121 -16.26 -4.08 5.91
N GLU A 122 -15.47 -5.14 6.01
CA GLU A 122 -14.57 -5.35 7.13
C GLU A 122 -13.31 -4.51 6.99
N ARG A 123 -12.71 -4.45 5.79
CA ARG A 123 -11.52 -3.62 5.52
C ARG A 123 -11.79 -2.14 5.83
N LEU A 124 -12.97 -1.62 5.48
CA LEU A 124 -13.40 -0.27 5.83
C LEU A 124 -13.68 -0.08 7.34
N ARG A 125 -14.20 -1.10 8.04
CA ARG A 125 -14.36 -1.07 9.50
C ARG A 125 -13.01 -1.04 10.22
N GLU A 126 -12.01 -1.78 9.74
CA GLU A 126 -10.67 -1.73 10.31
C GLU A 126 -9.97 -0.40 10.02
N LEU A 127 -10.11 0.15 8.81
CA LEU A 127 -9.61 1.50 8.50
C LEU A 127 -10.21 2.53 9.47
N HIS A 128 -11.52 2.51 9.69
CA HIS A 128 -12.18 3.38 10.67
C HIS A 128 -11.68 3.16 12.10
N ARG A 129 -11.50 1.90 12.54
CA ARG A 129 -11.01 1.56 13.89
C ARG A 129 -9.57 2.03 14.15
N HIS A 130 -8.75 2.11 13.11
CA HIS A 130 -7.35 2.53 13.20
C HIS A 130 -7.16 4.04 13.03
N GLU A 131 -7.90 4.66 12.09
CA GLU A 131 -7.77 6.09 11.78
C GLU A 131 -8.69 6.99 12.63
N GLY A 132 -9.66 6.41 13.34
CA GLY A 132 -10.54 7.10 14.28
C GLY A 132 -11.71 7.85 13.64
N GLU A 133 -12.28 8.79 14.40
CA GLU A 133 -13.49 9.56 14.01
C GLU A 133 -13.26 10.40 12.74
N GLY A 134 -12.03 10.84 12.50
CA GLY A 134 -11.61 11.55 11.28
C GLY A 134 -11.65 10.71 10.00
N PHE A 135 -12.15 9.47 10.05
CA PHE A 135 -12.23 8.54 8.94
C PHE A 135 -13.57 7.80 8.87
N SER A 136 -14.66 8.55 8.76
CA SER A 136 -16.02 7.98 8.60
C SER A 136 -16.16 7.14 7.32
N LYS A 137 -17.09 6.16 7.32
CA LYS A 137 -17.44 5.38 6.11
C LYS A 137 -17.79 6.28 4.92
N ARG A 138 -18.50 7.40 5.16
CA ARG A 138 -18.88 8.38 4.13
C ARG A 138 -17.68 9.09 3.52
N GLN A 139 -16.66 9.39 4.34
CA GLN A 139 -15.42 9.99 3.87
C GLN A 139 -14.56 9.00 3.08
N ALA A 140 -14.41 7.76 3.56
CA ALA A 140 -13.72 6.71 2.82
C ALA A 140 -14.37 6.46 1.45
N GLU A 141 -15.71 6.44 1.39
CA GLU A 141 -16.45 6.30 0.13
C GLU A 141 -16.28 7.51 -0.81
N ARG A 142 -16.30 8.74 -0.28
CA ARG A 142 -16.02 9.95 -1.08
C ARG A 142 -14.60 9.95 -1.67
N LEU A 143 -13.60 9.55 -0.88
CA LEU A 143 -12.21 9.45 -1.34
C LEU A 143 -12.06 8.30 -2.35
N ARG A 144 -12.72 7.16 -2.13
CA ARG A 144 -12.78 6.04 -3.08
C ARG A 144 -13.38 6.50 -4.41
N GLN A 145 -14.48 7.25 -4.39
CA GLN A 145 -15.11 7.72 -5.62
C GLN A 145 -14.20 8.68 -6.37
N ARG A 146 -13.66 9.73 -5.72
CA ARG A 146 -12.71 10.67 -6.36
C ARG A 146 -11.48 9.96 -6.98
N PHE A 147 -10.97 8.90 -6.34
CA PHE A 147 -9.91 8.06 -6.91
C PHE A 147 -10.40 7.20 -8.09
N CYS A 148 -11.62 6.68 -8.02
CA CYS A 148 -12.24 5.92 -9.11
C CYS A 148 -12.50 6.79 -10.34
N ASP A 149 -12.93 8.04 -10.14
CA ASP A 149 -13.15 9.03 -11.20
C ASP A 149 -11.83 9.32 -11.93
N GLU A 150 -10.75 9.61 -11.20
CA GLU A 150 -9.39 9.76 -11.76
C GLU A 150 -8.88 8.51 -12.46
N LEU A 151 -9.19 7.31 -11.94
CA LEU A 151 -8.81 6.04 -12.56
C LEU A 151 -9.57 5.81 -13.88
N VAL A 152 -10.85 6.21 -13.96
CA VAL A 152 -11.65 6.17 -15.19
C VAL A 152 -11.14 7.22 -16.20
N VAL A 153 -10.85 8.45 -15.77
CA VAL A 153 -10.20 9.48 -16.61
C VAL A 153 -8.88 8.96 -17.16
N SER A 154 -8.09 8.24 -16.35
CA SER A 154 -6.81 7.66 -16.79
C SER A 154 -6.96 6.69 -17.97
N LEU A 155 -8.10 5.99 -18.10
CA LEU A 155 -8.36 5.10 -19.24
C LEU A 155 -8.51 5.84 -20.57
N GLY A 156 -8.88 7.13 -20.54
CA GLY A 156 -8.95 7.99 -21.72
C GLY A 156 -7.58 8.38 -22.30
N HIS A 157 -6.48 7.94 -21.68
CA HIS A 157 -5.12 8.15 -22.16
C HIS A 157 -4.47 6.84 -22.59
N THR A 158 -3.62 6.90 -23.62
CA THR A 158 -2.80 5.78 -24.08
C THR A 158 -2.03 5.15 -22.92
N GLN A 159 -2.39 3.92 -22.58
CA GLN A 159 -1.74 3.18 -21.50
C GLN A 159 -0.40 2.63 -21.97
N PRO A 160 0.74 2.99 -21.35
CA PRO A 160 2.03 2.40 -21.69
C PRO A 160 2.01 0.90 -21.38
N VAL A 161 2.63 0.09 -22.25
CA VAL A 161 2.91 -1.32 -21.96
C VAL A 161 3.87 -1.37 -20.78
N LEU A 162 3.51 -2.08 -19.71
CA LEU A 162 4.39 -2.23 -18.55
C LEU A 162 5.55 -3.18 -18.91
N PRO A 163 6.82 -2.76 -18.79
CA PRO A 163 7.95 -3.61 -19.11
C PRO A 163 7.97 -4.90 -18.25
N PRO A 164 8.28 -6.08 -18.84
CA PRO A 164 8.21 -7.36 -18.13
C PRO A 164 9.05 -7.42 -16.86
N GLU A 165 10.18 -6.72 -16.81
CA GLU A 165 11.07 -6.60 -15.66
C GLU A 165 10.45 -5.82 -14.50
N ILE A 166 9.65 -4.78 -14.76
CA ILE A 166 8.93 -4.02 -13.73
C ILE A 166 7.82 -4.90 -13.13
N VAL A 167 7.07 -5.61 -13.98
CA VAL A 167 6.03 -6.56 -13.51
C VAL A 167 6.68 -7.70 -12.71
N ARG A 168 7.80 -8.26 -13.17
CA ARG A 168 8.55 -9.32 -12.47
C ARG A 168 9.09 -8.84 -11.13
N ALA A 169 9.68 -7.65 -11.07
CA ALA A 169 10.16 -7.04 -9.84
C ALA A 169 9.01 -6.84 -8.83
N ARG A 170 7.85 -6.37 -9.30
CA ARG A 170 6.64 -6.23 -8.48
C ARG A 170 6.15 -7.57 -7.91
N VAL A 171 6.11 -8.62 -8.73
CA VAL A 171 5.74 -9.98 -8.27
C VAL A 171 6.73 -10.51 -7.23
N ILE A 172 8.04 -10.40 -7.48
CA ILE A 172 9.09 -10.82 -6.54
C ILE A 172 8.99 -10.06 -5.22
N ARG A 173 8.70 -8.75 -5.27
CA ARG A 173 8.46 -7.94 -4.06
C ARG A 173 7.26 -8.45 -3.27
N GLU A 174 6.12 -8.65 -3.92
CA GLU A 174 4.93 -9.14 -3.22
C GLU A 174 5.15 -10.54 -2.62
N GLN A 175 5.84 -11.45 -3.32
CA GLN A 175 6.19 -12.77 -2.80
C GLN A 175 7.08 -12.68 -1.55
N ARG A 176 8.11 -11.81 -1.55
CA ARG A 176 9.01 -11.63 -0.39
C ARG A 176 8.29 -10.99 0.79
N THR A 177 7.44 -9.99 0.55
CA THR A 177 6.63 -9.36 1.61
C THR A 177 5.61 -10.34 2.19
N ASP A 178 4.96 -11.18 1.35
CA ASP A 178 4.04 -12.23 1.80
C ASP A 178 4.77 -13.28 2.65
N GLN A 179 5.92 -13.78 2.19
CA GLN A 179 6.76 -14.70 2.99
C GLN A 179 7.15 -14.12 4.35
N LEU A 180 7.57 -12.85 4.41
CA LEU A 180 7.87 -12.17 5.66
C LEU A 180 6.62 -12.02 6.56
N CYS A 181 5.47 -11.66 6.00
CA CYS A 181 4.20 -11.56 6.73
C CYS A 181 3.74 -12.92 7.28
N ARG A 182 3.93 -14.02 6.55
CA ARG A 182 3.62 -15.39 7.00
C ARG A 182 4.56 -15.83 8.12
N ALA A 183 5.87 -15.63 7.94
CA ALA A 183 6.85 -15.91 8.98
C ALA A 183 6.49 -15.16 10.28
N ILE A 184 6.19 -13.86 10.21
CA ILE A 184 5.74 -13.02 11.35
C ILE A 184 4.38 -13.47 11.97
N ARG A 185 3.58 -14.28 11.28
CA ARG A 185 2.32 -14.84 11.81
C ARG A 185 2.52 -16.22 12.45
N GLU A 186 3.39 -17.04 11.88
CA GLU A 186 3.66 -18.42 12.30
C GLU A 186 4.60 -18.50 13.53
N LEU A 187 4.95 -17.33 14.09
CA LEU A 187 5.72 -17.14 15.32
C LEU A 187 5.09 -17.87 16.52
N SER A 188 5.64 -19.02 16.88
CA SER A 188 5.15 -19.87 18.00
C SER A 188 6.06 -19.87 19.24
N GLY A 189 7.30 -19.37 19.14
CA GLY A 189 8.26 -19.26 20.25
C GLY A 189 9.59 -18.64 19.78
N PRO A 190 10.47 -18.12 20.67
CA PRO A 190 11.52 -17.18 20.27
C PRO A 190 12.71 -17.73 19.46
N ALA A 191 13.09 -19.00 19.65
CA ALA A 191 14.41 -19.49 19.25
C ALA A 191 14.53 -19.90 17.77
N ASP A 192 13.62 -20.73 17.26
CA ASP A 192 13.64 -21.27 15.88
C ASP A 192 13.24 -20.24 14.80
N LEU A 193 13.23 -18.97 15.20
CA LEU A 193 12.29 -17.98 14.71
C LEU A 193 13.00 -16.75 14.17
N GLU A 194 14.03 -16.31 14.90
CA GLU A 194 14.90 -15.23 14.48
C GLU A 194 15.52 -15.57 13.12
N GLU A 195 16.03 -16.78 12.90
CA GLU A 195 16.71 -17.14 11.65
C GLU A 195 15.75 -17.20 10.44
N LEU A 196 14.56 -17.78 10.59
CA LEU A 196 13.57 -17.83 9.51
C LEU A 196 13.06 -16.43 9.15
N VAL A 197 12.66 -15.63 10.14
CA VAL A 197 12.17 -14.27 9.86
C VAL A 197 13.30 -13.39 9.35
N LEU A 198 14.51 -13.49 9.89
CA LEU A 198 15.69 -12.78 9.41
C LEU A 198 15.95 -13.09 7.94
N ARG A 199 15.92 -14.36 7.53
CA ARG A 199 16.13 -14.77 6.13
C ARG A 199 15.14 -14.08 5.18
N HIS A 200 13.86 -14.01 5.54
CA HIS A 200 12.86 -13.31 4.73
C HIS A 200 12.96 -11.79 4.83
N PHE A 201 13.28 -11.26 6.02
CA PHE A 201 13.47 -9.82 6.27
C PHE A 201 14.63 -9.25 5.45
N LEU A 202 15.77 -9.93 5.40
CA LEU A 202 16.95 -9.51 4.65
C LEU A 202 16.64 -9.25 3.16
N LEU A 203 15.75 -10.04 2.58
CA LEU A 203 15.36 -9.99 1.16
C LEU A 203 14.18 -9.07 0.87
N ALA A 204 13.28 -8.86 1.84
CA ALA A 204 12.08 -8.05 1.68
C ALA A 204 12.40 -6.54 1.62
N GLU A 205 11.67 -5.81 0.77
CA GLU A 205 11.63 -4.35 0.87
C GLU A 205 10.80 -3.95 2.09
N VAL A 206 11.36 -3.11 2.95
CA VAL A 206 10.69 -2.56 4.13
C VAL A 206 10.77 -1.04 4.12
N HIS A 207 9.78 -0.43 4.78
CA HIS A 207 9.60 1.01 4.86
C HIS A 207 10.16 1.52 6.20
N VAL A 208 11.17 2.39 6.15
CA VAL A 208 11.83 2.99 7.31
C VAL A 208 11.43 4.46 7.42
N PRO A 209 10.76 4.91 8.49
CA PRO A 209 10.42 6.32 8.68
C PRO A 209 11.68 7.19 8.75
N ARG A 210 11.61 8.42 8.21
CA ARG A 210 12.63 9.45 8.46
C ARG A 210 12.26 10.32 9.65
N SER A 211 13.25 10.74 10.43
CA SER A 211 13.13 11.84 11.38
C SER A 211 12.99 13.17 10.64
N VAL A 212 12.62 14.24 11.36
CA VAL A 212 12.71 15.63 10.85
C VAL A 212 14.14 16.03 10.47
N THR A 213 15.16 15.41 11.09
CA THR A 213 16.59 15.61 10.81
C THR A 213 17.11 14.76 9.64
N SER A 214 16.24 14.30 8.74
CA SER A 214 16.57 13.56 7.50
C SER A 214 17.17 12.14 7.64
N GLY A 215 17.58 11.70 8.82
CA GLY A 215 17.99 10.31 9.07
C GLY A 215 16.79 9.37 9.30
N PRO A 216 17.00 8.05 9.38
CA PRO A 216 16.07 7.11 9.98
C PRO A 216 15.56 7.57 11.35
N ALA A 217 14.26 7.45 11.58
CA ALA A 217 13.69 7.75 12.88
C ALA A 217 13.99 6.60 13.86
N ILE A 218 14.55 6.96 15.01
CA ILE A 218 14.80 6.07 16.14
C ILE A 218 13.66 6.24 17.14
N ALA A 219 13.16 5.12 17.67
CA ALA A 219 12.32 5.10 18.86
C ALA A 219 13.23 4.81 20.07
N HIS A 220 13.39 5.80 20.94
CA HIS A 220 14.09 5.64 22.21
C HIS A 220 13.17 4.97 23.23
N THR A 221 13.64 3.89 23.86
CA THR A 221 12.92 3.21 24.94
C THR A 221 13.76 3.28 26.21
N ALA A 222 13.17 3.74 27.31
CA ALA A 222 13.90 4.00 28.56
C ALA A 222 14.58 2.75 29.17
N THR A 223 14.15 1.55 28.78
CA THR A 223 14.63 0.27 29.33
C THR A 223 15.15 -0.71 28.28
N GLN A 224 14.93 -0.48 26.99
CA GLN A 224 15.32 -1.40 25.91
C GLN A 224 16.22 -0.75 24.85
N GLY A 225 16.69 0.49 25.07
CA GLY A 225 17.60 1.20 24.17
C GLY A 225 16.92 1.77 22.92
N ASP A 226 17.68 1.83 21.83
CA ASP A 226 17.32 2.55 20.61
C ASP A 226 16.85 1.59 19.52
N TRP A 227 15.70 1.88 18.92
CA TRP A 227 15.08 0.99 17.92
C TRP A 227 14.81 1.71 16.61
N LEU A 228 15.30 1.13 15.51
CA LEU A 228 14.84 1.49 14.17
C LEU A 228 13.53 0.75 13.87
N CYS A 229 12.42 1.49 13.95
CA CYS A 229 11.10 0.99 13.56
C CYS A 229 11.04 0.76 12.05
N VAL A 230 10.63 -0.42 11.60
CA VAL A 230 10.47 -0.74 10.17
C VAL A 230 9.13 -1.41 9.89
N PHE A 231 8.58 -1.17 8.70
CA PHE A 231 7.24 -1.58 8.35
C PHE A 231 7.21 -2.39 7.06
N THR A 232 6.45 -3.48 7.04
CA THR A 232 6.29 -4.34 5.84
C THR A 232 5.44 -3.71 4.73
N SER A 233 4.82 -2.55 4.98
CA SER A 233 4.07 -1.79 3.98
C SER A 233 4.00 -0.30 4.33
N ALA A 234 3.95 0.58 3.32
CA ALA A 234 3.73 2.01 3.53
C ALA A 234 2.40 2.31 4.25
N PRO A 235 1.26 1.62 3.95
CA PRO A 235 0.03 1.76 4.74
C PRO A 235 0.15 1.36 6.21
N ARG A 236 1.06 0.46 6.59
CA ARG A 236 1.32 0.13 8.01
C ARG A 236 2.12 1.24 8.70
N LEU A 237 3.12 1.82 8.02
CA LEU A 237 3.83 2.99 8.51
C LEU A 237 2.90 4.20 8.69
N ALA A 238 2.03 4.48 7.72
CA ALA A 238 1.07 5.57 7.79
C ALA A 238 0.08 5.40 8.95
N ARG A 239 -0.53 4.21 9.11
CA ARG A 239 -1.36 3.84 10.27
C ARG A 239 -0.63 4.05 11.60
N TYR A 240 0.63 3.61 11.71
CA TYR A 240 1.41 3.76 12.93
C TYR A 240 1.64 5.23 13.28
N ARG A 241 2.05 6.06 12.30
CA ARG A 241 2.25 7.51 12.49
C ARG A 241 0.98 8.19 12.97
N HIS A 242 -0.14 7.93 12.31
CA HIS A 242 -1.43 8.52 12.67
C HIS A 242 -1.88 8.10 14.09
N ALA A 243 -1.79 6.81 14.41
CA ALA A 243 -2.23 6.27 15.70
C ALA A 243 -1.34 6.64 16.90
N THR A 244 -0.08 7.04 16.67
CA THR A 244 0.86 7.40 17.75
C THR A 244 1.21 8.89 17.83
N GLY A 245 0.89 9.67 16.79
CA GLY A 245 1.26 11.09 16.71
C GLY A 245 2.78 11.35 16.66
N VAL A 246 3.60 10.33 16.38
CA VAL A 246 5.07 10.49 16.38
C VAL A 246 5.53 11.54 15.36
N PRO A 247 6.43 12.46 15.73
CA PRO A 247 6.88 13.58 14.88
C PRO A 247 7.93 13.11 13.85
N TRP A 248 7.65 12.01 13.15
CA TRP A 248 8.45 11.53 12.04
C TRP A 248 8.04 12.28 10.78
N GLY A 249 9.02 12.73 9.98
CA GLY A 249 8.74 13.47 8.74
C GLY A 249 7.91 12.62 7.76
N GLY A 250 7.08 13.24 6.92
CA GLY A 250 6.18 12.51 6.02
C GLY A 250 6.90 11.50 5.10
N GLN A 251 8.15 11.77 4.74
CA GLN A 251 8.99 10.88 3.94
C GLN A 251 9.40 9.59 4.69
N HIS A 252 9.73 8.57 3.92
CA HIS A 252 10.29 7.31 4.40
C HIS A 252 11.27 6.74 3.36
N TRP A 253 12.09 5.78 3.75
CA TRP A 253 12.94 5.02 2.84
C TRP A 253 12.31 3.67 2.55
N THR A 254 12.37 3.22 1.30
CA THR A 254 12.09 1.82 0.93
C THR A 254 13.43 1.16 0.60
N ARG A 255 13.79 0.13 1.38
CA ARG A 255 15.11 -0.52 1.31
C ARG A 255 14.97 -2.02 1.64
N PRO A 256 15.82 -2.91 1.07
CA PRO A 256 15.94 -4.29 1.54
C PRO A 256 16.30 -4.34 3.03
N GLY A 257 15.75 -5.27 3.80
CA GLY A 257 16.06 -5.42 5.23
C GLY A 257 17.56 -5.58 5.54
N ALA A 258 18.32 -6.20 4.63
CA ALA A 258 19.79 -6.27 4.73
C ALA A 258 20.46 -4.87 4.81
N GLN A 259 19.96 -3.90 4.04
CA GLN A 259 20.49 -2.53 4.09
C GLN A 259 20.05 -1.80 5.36
N VAL A 260 18.87 -2.13 5.91
CA VAL A 260 18.43 -1.63 7.23
C VAL A 260 19.35 -2.15 8.35
N LEU A 261 19.73 -3.43 8.35
CA LEU A 261 20.64 -3.96 9.37
C LEU A 261 22.02 -3.30 9.30
N ARG A 262 22.56 -3.06 8.10
CA ARG A 262 23.81 -2.29 7.94
C ARG A 262 23.68 -0.83 8.38
N GLU A 263 22.51 -0.22 8.26
CA GLU A 263 22.24 1.14 8.78
C GLU A 263 22.12 1.15 10.31
N ALA A 264 21.46 0.15 10.91
CA ALA A 264 21.35 0.00 12.35
C ALA A 264 22.71 -0.24 13.01
N ALA A 265 23.50 -1.18 12.49
CA ALA A 265 24.83 -1.47 13.03
C ALA A 265 25.81 -0.28 12.93
N ARG A 266 25.69 0.54 11.88
CA ARG A 266 26.51 1.76 11.73
C ARG A 266 26.13 2.89 12.70
N ARG A 267 24.96 2.82 13.35
CA ARG A 267 24.51 3.83 14.33
C ARG A 267 25.01 3.55 15.75
N GLY A 268 25.23 2.29 16.10
CA GLY A 268 25.93 1.93 17.34
C GLY A 268 25.51 0.58 17.93
N PRO A 269 26.32 0.02 18.84
CA PRO A 269 26.18 -1.34 19.38
C PRO A 269 24.87 -1.62 20.13
N HIS A 270 24.15 -0.57 20.52
CA HIS A 270 22.90 -0.62 21.28
C HIS A 270 21.63 -0.45 20.41
N VAL A 271 21.78 -0.29 19.08
CA VAL A 271 20.65 -0.06 18.17
C VAL A 271 20.06 -1.38 17.68
N GLY A 272 18.79 -1.62 17.99
CA GLY A 272 17.98 -2.74 17.49
C GLY A 272 17.11 -2.35 16.29
N VAL A 273 16.44 -3.33 15.69
CA VAL A 273 15.42 -3.11 14.64
C VAL A 273 14.10 -3.69 15.10
N LEU A 274 13.03 -2.89 15.06
CA LEU A 274 11.71 -3.31 15.50
C LEU A 274 10.78 -3.43 14.30
N ILE A 275 10.46 -4.67 13.90
CA ILE A 275 9.63 -4.94 12.74
C ILE A 275 8.16 -4.84 13.15
N ASN A 276 7.43 -3.99 12.43
CA ASN A 276 5.99 -3.76 12.58
C ASN A 276 5.58 -3.42 14.03
N PRO A 277 6.12 -2.34 14.63
CA PRO A 277 5.71 -1.90 15.95
C PRO A 277 4.20 -1.69 16.02
N ASN A 278 3.57 -2.13 17.11
CA ASN A 278 2.14 -1.91 17.33
C ASN A 278 1.93 -0.52 17.97
N PRO A 279 1.02 0.32 17.46
CA PRO A 279 0.73 1.63 18.08
C PRO A 279 0.03 1.53 19.45
N ARG A 280 -0.56 0.37 19.79
CA ARG A 280 -1.25 0.13 21.07
C ARG A 280 -0.43 -0.82 21.94
N ARG A 281 -0.29 -0.48 23.22
CA ARG A 281 0.40 -1.33 24.23
C ARG A 281 -0.45 -2.54 24.65
N GLU A 282 -1.76 -2.43 24.55
CA GLU A 282 -2.71 -3.44 25.00
C GLU A 282 -3.07 -4.39 23.84
N ASN A 283 -2.83 -5.69 24.04
CA ASN A 283 -2.99 -6.78 23.06
C ASN A 283 -2.32 -6.55 21.70
N PRO A 284 -0.98 -6.64 21.62
CA PRO A 284 -0.26 -6.57 20.36
C PRO A 284 -0.39 -7.90 19.59
N SER A 285 -1.35 -7.96 18.65
CA SER A 285 -1.55 -9.12 17.76
C SER A 285 -1.42 -8.71 16.27
N PRO A 286 -0.43 -9.25 15.52
CA PRO A 286 0.74 -9.97 16.04
C PRO A 286 1.63 -9.08 16.91
N PRO A 287 2.47 -9.66 17.79
CA PRO A 287 3.44 -8.89 18.55
C PRO A 287 4.48 -8.25 17.61
N PRO A 288 5.03 -7.08 17.97
CA PRO A 288 6.13 -6.51 17.22
C PRO A 288 7.35 -7.42 17.36
N LEU A 289 8.11 -7.62 16.27
CA LEU A 289 9.26 -8.52 16.29
C LEU A 289 10.56 -7.73 16.48
N PRO A 290 11.21 -7.81 17.65
CA PRO A 290 12.52 -7.20 17.88
C PRO A 290 13.63 -8.05 17.27
N LEU A 291 14.45 -7.44 16.42
CA LEU A 291 15.80 -7.91 16.13
C LEU A 291 16.74 -7.19 17.09
N VAL A 292 17.16 -7.89 18.15
CA VAL A 292 17.98 -7.32 19.23
C VAL A 292 19.34 -6.81 18.74
N PRO A 293 19.97 -5.80 19.38
CA PRO A 293 21.21 -5.21 18.88
C PRO A 293 22.33 -6.21 18.62
N ALA A 294 22.49 -7.23 19.48
CA ALA A 294 23.48 -8.29 19.30
C ALA A 294 23.27 -9.09 17.99
N LEU A 295 22.01 -9.41 17.65
CA LEU A 295 21.66 -10.08 16.40
C LEU A 295 21.91 -9.16 15.20
N VAL A 296 21.49 -7.90 15.28
CA VAL A 296 21.71 -6.89 14.23
C VAL A 296 23.19 -6.79 13.87
N HIS A 297 24.09 -6.70 14.85
CA HIS A 297 25.52 -6.60 14.62
C HIS A 297 26.14 -7.90 14.11
N LYS A 298 25.77 -9.05 14.70
CA LYS A 298 26.20 -10.39 14.25
C LYS A 298 25.87 -10.64 12.78
N VAL A 299 24.72 -10.16 12.31
CA VAL A 299 24.28 -10.31 10.93
C VAL A 299 24.88 -9.26 10.03
N ALA A 300 24.90 -7.98 10.43
CA ALA A 300 25.50 -6.90 9.64
C ALA A 300 26.98 -7.13 9.33
N ALA A 301 27.73 -7.77 10.23
CA ALA A 301 29.12 -8.17 9.99
C ALA A 301 29.30 -9.29 8.93
N ARG A 302 28.21 -9.89 8.45
CA ARG A 302 28.18 -10.97 7.44
C ARG A 302 27.49 -10.56 6.13
N LEU A 303 27.05 -9.30 6.02
CA LEU A 303 26.29 -8.75 4.89
C LEU A 303 27.15 -7.86 3.99
#